data_AF-A0A848WRF3-F1
#
_entry.id   AF-A0A848WRF3-F1
#
_cell.length_a   1.000
_cell.length_b   1.000
_cell.length_c   1.000
_cell.angle_alpha   90.00
_cell.angle_beta   90.00
_cell.angle_gamma   90.00
#
_symmetry.space_group_name_H-M   'P 1'
#
loop_
_entity.id
_entity.type
_entity.pdbx_description
1 polymer ?
#
loop_
_entity_poly.entity_id
_entity_poly.type
_entity_poly.pdbx_seq_one_letter_code
_entity_poly.pdbx_strand_id
1 'polypeptide(L)'
;MATSLWIPALFALFVWWFSTGIILLVVRRADRKGGDAHRVTALASLPVLAIGVYGVVASVPNDSVMGAYAGFLAALAIWGWIELAFLTGTITGPSTQPCPPGASGQDRLARAWATIAHHEIILAVGLILLAAYSQGQANQIALYTYLVLFVARISAKLNIFYGVPQINIEFLPEPLQHLKS
;
A
#
# COMPACT_ATOMS: atom_id res chain seq x y z
N MET A 1 20.25 7.76 -28.73
CA MET A 1 20.02 6.30 -28.62
C MET A 1 18.61 6.10 -28.08
N ALA A 2 17.73 5.41 -28.80
CA ALA A 2 16.42 5.04 -28.24
C ALA A 2 16.67 3.98 -27.16
N THR A 3 16.65 4.40 -25.89
CA THR A 3 16.71 3.47 -24.76
C THR A 3 15.46 2.61 -24.80
N SER A 4 15.63 1.29 -24.94
CA SER A 4 14.51 0.35 -24.95
C SER A 4 13.77 0.39 -23.62
N LEU A 5 12.58 1.01 -23.60
CA LEU A 5 11.73 1.16 -22.41
C LEU A 5 11.06 -0.15 -21.99
N TRP A 6 11.13 -1.18 -22.82
CA TRP A 6 10.51 -2.48 -22.57
C TRP A 6 11.11 -3.20 -21.37
N ILE A 7 12.42 -3.09 -21.15
CA ILE A 7 13.10 -3.74 -20.01
C ILE A 7 12.62 -3.13 -18.68
N PRO A 8 12.68 -1.80 -18.45
CA PRO A 8 12.12 -1.18 -17.25
C PRO A 8 10.63 -1.48 -17.05
N ALA A 9 9.83 -1.50 -18.12
CA ALA A 9 8.40 -1.77 -18.03
C ALA A 9 8.10 -3.22 -17.58
N LEU A 10 8.77 -4.20 -18.18
CA LEU A 10 8.62 -5.61 -17.79
C LEU A 10 9.14 -5.85 -16.36
N PHE A 11 10.25 -5.22 -15.99
CA PHE A 11 10.77 -5.26 -14.63
C PHE A 11 9.74 -4.69 -13.64
N ALA A 12 9.20 -3.50 -13.92
CA ALA A 12 8.22 -2.86 -13.05
C ALA A 12 6.96 -3.71 -12.89
N LEU A 13 6.44 -4.27 -13.99
CA LEU A 13 5.29 -5.16 -13.98
C LEU A 13 5.55 -6.42 -13.14
N PHE A 14 6.69 -7.09 -13.37
CA PHE A 14 7.07 -8.29 -12.64
C PHE A 14 7.20 -8.03 -11.15
N VAL A 15 7.96 -6.99 -10.76
CA VAL A 15 8.21 -6.67 -9.35
C VAL A 15 6.93 -6.24 -8.65
N TRP A 16 6.08 -5.42 -9.29
CA TRP A 16 4.81 -4.99 -8.71
C TRP A 16 3.85 -6.17 -8.49
N TRP A 17 3.71 -7.05 -9.49
CA TRP A 17 2.87 -8.24 -9.39
C TRP A 17 3.40 -9.21 -8.33
N PHE A 18 4.71 -9.49 -8.34
CA PHE A 18 5.36 -10.40 -7.41
C PHE A 18 5.30 -9.88 -5.96
N SER A 19 5.51 -8.58 -5.75
CA SER A 19 5.39 -7.93 -4.44
C SER A 19 3.98 -8.08 -3.87
N THR A 20 2.96 -7.82 -4.70
CA THR A 20 1.55 -7.99 -4.31
C THR A 20 1.25 -9.45 -3.93
N GLY A 21 1.75 -10.41 -4.71
CA GLY A 21 1.66 -11.83 -4.40
C GLY A 21 2.31 -12.21 -3.06
N ILE A 22 3.51 -11.70 -2.78
CA ILE A 22 4.21 -11.93 -1.50
C ILE A 22 3.37 -11.41 -0.33
N ILE A 23 2.84 -10.18 -0.43
CA ILE A 23 2.02 -9.59 0.63
C ILE A 23 0.83 -10.50 0.94
N LEU A 24 0.11 -10.97 -0.09
CA LEU A 24 -1.03 -11.87 0.08
C LEU A 24 -0.63 -13.23 0.69
N LEU A 25 0.51 -13.79 0.29
CA LEU A 25 1.02 -15.04 0.87
C LEU A 25 1.37 -14.89 2.34
N VAL A 26 2.01 -13.77 2.71
CA VAL A 26 2.38 -13.45 4.08
C VAL A 26 1.13 -13.28 4.95
N VAL A 27 0.13 -12.54 4.46
CA VAL A 27 -1.15 -12.34 5.16
C VAL A 27 -1.89 -13.66 5.34
N ARG A 28 -2.06 -14.47 4.27
CA ARG A 28 -2.70 -15.79 4.35
C ARG A 28 -1.98 -16.73 5.32
N ARG A 29 -0.67 -16.62 5.45
CA ARG A 29 0.11 -17.41 6.42
C ARG A 29 -0.14 -16.95 7.85
N ALA A 30 -0.34 -15.65 8.08
CA ALA A 30 -0.73 -15.11 9.38
C ALA A 30 -2.16 -15.54 9.75
N ASP A 31 -3.11 -15.49 8.81
CA ASP A 31 -4.49 -15.96 9.01
C ASP A 31 -4.51 -17.42 9.52
N ARG A 32 -3.76 -18.31 8.84
CA ARG A 32 -3.70 -19.74 9.19
C ARG A 32 -3.10 -20.03 10.57
N LYS A 33 -2.29 -19.12 11.14
CA LYS A 33 -1.65 -19.32 12.43
C LYS A 33 -2.52 -18.86 13.61
N GLY A 34 -3.43 -17.91 13.40
CA GLY A 34 -4.28 -17.35 14.45
C GLY A 34 -3.51 -16.59 15.55
N GLY A 35 -4.26 -15.93 16.46
CA GLY A 35 -3.70 -15.20 17.61
C GLY A 35 -2.89 -13.95 17.23
N ASP A 36 -1.77 -13.71 17.90
CA ASP A 36 -0.90 -12.53 17.68
C ASP A 36 -0.09 -12.58 16.37
N ALA A 37 -0.27 -13.61 15.53
CA ALA A 37 0.49 -13.81 14.30
C ALA A 37 0.41 -12.60 13.34
N HIS A 38 -0.70 -11.87 13.32
CA HIS A 38 -0.88 -10.65 12.55
C HIS A 38 0.05 -9.51 13.01
N ARG A 39 0.13 -9.27 14.32
CA ARG A 39 1.00 -8.25 14.92
C ARG A 39 2.47 -8.60 14.75
N VAL A 40 2.82 -9.87 14.95
CA VAL A 40 4.19 -10.37 14.76
C VAL A 40 4.62 -10.20 13.30
N THR A 41 3.71 -10.44 12.35
CA THR A 41 4.00 -10.27 10.91
C THR A 41 4.22 -8.80 10.53
N ALA A 42 3.42 -7.88 11.09
CA ALA A 42 3.64 -6.44 10.89
C ALA A 42 4.97 -5.98 11.49
N LEU A 43 5.30 -6.43 12.71
CA LEU A 43 6.55 -6.06 13.37
C LEU A 43 7.77 -6.65 12.66
N ALA A 44 7.70 -7.92 12.25
CA ALA A 44 8.78 -8.61 11.54
C ALA A 44 9.04 -8.02 10.15
N SER A 45 8.10 -7.28 9.57
CA SER A 45 8.27 -6.60 8.29
C SER A 45 8.83 -5.18 8.42
N LEU A 46 8.99 -4.62 9.63
CA LEU A 46 9.62 -3.31 9.85
C LEU A 46 10.99 -3.13 9.16
N PRO A 47 11.87 -4.14 9.10
CA PRO A 47 13.11 -4.03 8.34
C PRO A 47 12.89 -3.68 6.86
N VAL A 48 11.79 -4.12 6.24
CA VAL A 48 11.42 -3.78 4.85
C VAL A 48 11.15 -2.28 4.73
N LEU A 49 10.43 -1.69 5.69
CA LEU A 49 10.21 -0.25 5.75
C LEU A 49 11.53 0.50 5.90
N ALA A 50 12.40 0.07 6.83
CA ALA A 50 13.69 0.71 7.06
C ALA A 50 14.59 0.67 5.81
N ILE A 51 14.64 -0.46 5.11
CA ILE A 51 15.35 -0.62 3.83
C ILE A 51 14.73 0.29 2.77
N GLY A 52 13.40 0.39 2.71
CA GLY A 52 12.70 1.29 1.80
C GLY A 52 13.07 2.76 2.04
N VAL A 53 13.05 3.21 3.29
CA VAL A 53 13.43 4.59 3.65
C VAL A 53 14.90 4.86 3.30
N TYR A 54 15.81 3.94 3.63
CA TYR A 54 17.22 4.06 3.25
C TYR A 54 17.38 4.11 1.73
N GLY A 55 16.66 3.27 0.99
CA GLY A 55 16.68 3.24 -0.46
C GLY A 55 16.20 4.55 -1.09
N VAL A 56 15.18 5.21 -0.54
CA VAL A 56 14.77 6.55 -0.97
C VAL A 56 15.91 7.55 -0.76
N VAL A 57 16.45 7.62 0.46
CA VAL A 57 17.54 8.55 0.80
C VAL A 57 18.75 8.37 -0.11
N ALA A 58 19.10 7.13 -0.45
CA ALA A 58 20.22 6.82 -1.33
C ALA A 58 19.93 7.04 -2.83
N SER A 59 18.68 6.91 -3.27
CA SER A 59 18.31 6.97 -4.70
C SER A 59 18.01 8.38 -5.20
N VAL A 60 17.41 9.21 -4.36
CA VAL A 60 16.96 10.56 -4.69
C VAL A 60 18.08 11.49 -5.22
N PRO A 61 19.30 11.52 -4.66
CA PRO A 61 20.40 12.32 -5.22
C PRO A 61 21.09 11.65 -6.42
N ASN A 62 20.74 10.41 -6.78
CA ASN A 62 21.45 9.60 -7.77
C ASN A 62 20.69 9.57 -9.11
N ASP A 63 21.19 10.32 -10.10
CA ASP A 63 20.61 10.44 -11.45
C ASP A 63 20.97 9.28 -12.41
N SER A 64 21.56 8.19 -11.89
CA SER A 64 21.86 7.03 -12.71
C SER A 64 20.63 6.14 -12.94
N VAL A 65 20.70 5.29 -13.96
CA VAL A 65 19.73 4.20 -14.18
C VAL A 65 19.57 3.33 -12.93
N MET A 66 20.67 3.06 -12.20
CA MET A 66 20.61 2.29 -10.96
C MET A 66 19.86 3.05 -9.86
N GLY A 67 20.02 4.38 -9.80
CA GLY A 67 19.23 5.25 -8.93
C GLY A 67 17.74 5.13 -9.21
N ALA A 68 17.33 5.08 -10.49
CA ALA A 68 15.93 4.89 -10.86
C ALA A 68 15.36 3.55 -10.34
N TYR A 69 16.07 2.44 -10.57
CA TYR A 69 15.65 1.13 -10.05
C TYR A 69 15.61 1.08 -8.52
N ALA A 70 16.61 1.67 -7.85
CA ALA A 70 16.65 1.76 -6.40
C ALA A 70 15.45 2.56 -5.85
N GLY A 71 15.13 3.71 -6.46
CA GLY A 71 14.00 4.54 -6.07
C GLY A 71 12.66 3.83 -6.26
N PHE A 72 12.48 3.10 -7.37
CA PHE A 72 11.29 2.29 -7.62
C PHE A 72 11.11 1.19 -6.57
N LEU A 73 12.16 0.40 -6.29
CA LEU A 73 12.12 -0.67 -5.29
C LEU A 73 11.89 -0.12 -3.87
N ALA A 74 12.51 1.02 -3.56
CA ALA A 74 12.35 1.70 -2.28
C ALA A 74 10.91 2.16 -2.05
N ALA A 75 10.30 2.80 -3.05
CA ALA A 75 8.90 3.22 -2.99
C ALA A 75 7.96 2.01 -2.82
N LEU A 76 8.20 0.91 -3.54
CA LEU A 76 7.43 -0.33 -3.37
C LEU A 76 7.62 -0.97 -1.99
N ALA A 77 8.81 -0.91 -1.40
CA ALA A 77 9.06 -1.44 -0.06
C ALA A 77 8.30 -0.64 1.02
N ILE A 78 8.33 0.70 0.94
CA ILE A 78 7.56 1.58 1.83
C ILE A 78 6.06 1.31 1.66
N TRP A 79 5.57 1.34 0.41
CA TRP A 79 4.17 1.09 0.09
C TRP A 79 3.71 -0.29 0.59
N GLY A 80 4.45 -1.33 0.22
CA GLY A 80 4.14 -2.72 0.55
C GLY A 80 4.11 -2.98 2.05
N TRP A 81 4.97 -2.32 2.83
CA TRP A 81 4.91 -2.42 4.29
C TRP A 81 3.65 -1.75 4.85
N ILE A 82 3.28 -0.56 4.36
CA ILE A 82 2.07 0.15 4.79
C ILE A 82 0.82 -0.69 4.46
N GLU A 83 0.76 -1.29 3.26
CA GLU A 83 -0.30 -2.22 2.85
C GLU A 83 -0.36 -3.47 3.74
N LEU A 84 0.79 -4.07 4.04
CA LEU A 84 0.85 -5.26 4.90
C LEU A 84 0.37 -4.94 6.32
N ALA A 85 0.77 -3.80 6.89
CA ALA A 85 0.36 -3.36 8.22
C ALA A 85 -1.15 -3.06 8.31
N PHE A 86 -1.74 -2.61 7.21
CA PHE A 86 -3.19 -2.48 7.07
C PHE A 86 -3.89 -3.84 6.99
N LEU A 87 -3.41 -4.74 6.14
CA LEU A 87 -4.02 -6.07 5.95
C LEU A 87 -3.93 -6.95 7.21
N THR A 88 -2.91 -6.78 8.04
CA THR A 88 -2.81 -7.47 9.34
C THR A 88 -3.61 -6.80 10.45
N GLY A 89 -4.33 -5.70 10.18
CA GLY A 89 -5.15 -5.01 11.16
C GLY A 89 -4.36 -4.31 12.28
N THR A 90 -3.03 -4.22 12.14
CA THR A 90 -2.14 -3.58 13.14
C THR A 90 -2.33 -2.06 13.14
N ILE A 91 -2.66 -1.51 11.96
CA ILE A 91 -3.08 -0.13 11.77
C ILE A 91 -4.58 -0.13 11.43
N THR A 92 -5.43 -0.27 12.44
CA THR A 92 -6.89 -0.10 12.32
C THR A 92 -7.30 1.21 12.97
N GLY A 93 -8.29 1.90 12.38
CA GLY A 93 -8.80 3.16 12.90
C GLY A 93 -9.48 3.04 14.28
N PRO A 94 -9.78 4.17 14.95
CA PRO A 94 -10.26 4.25 16.34
C PRO A 94 -11.65 3.66 16.58
N SER A 95 -12.35 3.25 15.53
CA SER A 95 -13.66 2.59 15.63
C SER A 95 -13.52 1.09 15.38
N THR A 96 -13.40 0.32 16.45
CA THR A 96 -13.47 -1.15 16.46
C THR A 96 -14.88 -1.67 16.73
N GLN A 97 -15.87 -0.77 16.88
CA GLN A 97 -17.23 -1.15 17.25
C GLN A 97 -18.04 -1.61 16.03
N PRO A 98 -18.86 -2.68 16.17
CA PRO A 98 -19.77 -3.13 15.11
C PRO A 98 -20.68 -2.00 14.64
N CYS A 99 -20.94 -1.92 13.33
CA CYS A 99 -21.87 -0.95 12.79
C CYS A 99 -23.28 -1.24 13.36
N PRO A 100 -23.96 -0.27 14.00
CA PRO A 100 -25.26 -0.51 14.60
C PRO A 100 -26.31 -0.87 13.53
N PRO A 101 -27.24 -1.80 13.82
CA PRO A 101 -28.30 -2.16 12.89
C PRO A 101 -29.18 -0.94 12.62
N GLY A 102 -29.17 -0.43 11.39
CA GLY A 102 -29.93 0.76 10.97
C GLY A 102 -29.11 1.91 10.39
N ALA A 103 -27.77 1.83 10.37
CA ALA A 103 -26.94 2.84 9.70
C ALA A 103 -27.15 2.82 8.17
N SER A 104 -27.62 3.92 7.59
CA SER A 104 -27.87 4.05 6.15
C SER A 104 -27.12 5.25 5.55
N GLY A 105 -26.80 5.16 4.25
CA GLY A 105 -26.22 6.25 3.49
C GLY A 105 -24.87 6.75 3.97
N GLN A 106 -24.78 8.07 4.24
CA GLN A 106 -23.54 8.78 4.54
C GLN A 106 -22.94 8.39 5.91
N ASP A 107 -23.75 7.98 6.87
CA ASP A 107 -23.28 7.56 8.20
C ASP A 107 -22.51 6.23 8.17
N ARG A 108 -22.92 5.31 7.29
CA ARG A 108 -22.21 4.05 7.07
C ARG A 108 -20.89 4.30 6.34
N LEU A 109 -20.88 5.24 5.39
CA LEU A 109 -19.69 5.68 4.67
C LEU A 109 -18.68 6.34 5.62
N ALA A 110 -19.13 7.28 6.46
CA ALA A 110 -18.28 7.99 7.41
C ALA A 110 -17.65 7.04 8.45
N ARG A 111 -18.39 6.04 8.93
CA ARG A 111 -17.87 5.02 9.85
C ARG A 111 -16.89 4.06 9.17
N ALA A 112 -17.19 3.59 7.96
CA ALA A 112 -16.24 2.80 7.16
C ALA A 112 -14.96 3.59 6.86
N TRP A 113 -15.08 4.89 6.60
CA TRP A 113 -13.94 5.78 6.43
C TRP A 113 -13.15 5.92 7.74
N ALA A 114 -13.81 6.09 8.88
CA ALA A 114 -13.16 6.21 10.19
C ALA A 114 -12.34 4.95 10.55
N THR A 115 -12.77 3.76 10.13
CA THR A 115 -12.02 2.50 10.30
C THR A 115 -10.75 2.45 9.44
N ILE A 116 -10.74 3.10 8.27
CA ILE A 116 -9.63 3.09 7.29
C ILE A 116 -8.82 4.41 7.32
N ALA A 117 -9.29 5.45 8.00
CA ALA A 117 -8.76 6.81 7.93
C ALA A 117 -7.30 6.90 8.36
N HIS A 118 -6.88 6.15 9.38
CA HIS A 118 -5.49 6.16 9.83
C HIS A 118 -4.54 5.65 8.74
N HIS A 119 -4.97 4.64 8.00
CA HIS A 119 -4.20 4.10 6.87
C HIS A 119 -4.08 5.11 5.72
N GLU A 120 -5.17 5.77 5.36
CA GLU A 120 -5.15 6.80 4.31
C GLU A 120 -4.30 8.01 4.70
N ILE A 121 -4.36 8.41 5.98
CA ILE A 121 -3.52 9.49 6.51
C ILE A 121 -2.05 9.08 6.43
N ILE A 122 -1.68 7.86 6.81
CA ILE A 122 -0.29 7.39 6.73
C ILE A 122 0.22 7.39 5.28
N LEU A 123 -0.59 6.93 4.33
CA LEU A 123 -0.22 6.98 2.91
C LEU A 123 -0.08 8.43 2.40
N ALA A 124 -1.00 9.32 2.77
CA ALA A 124 -0.93 10.73 2.39
C ALA A 124 0.28 11.43 3.01
N VAL A 125 0.57 11.17 4.29
CA VAL A 125 1.77 11.68 4.98
C VAL A 125 3.03 11.13 4.32
N GLY A 126 3.07 9.84 3.99
CA GLY A 126 4.17 9.24 3.25
C GLY A 126 4.43 9.92 1.90
N LEU A 127 3.37 10.20 1.13
CA LEU A 127 3.47 10.95 -0.12
C LEU A 127 4.00 12.38 0.10
N ILE A 128 3.50 13.09 1.11
CA ILE A 128 3.94 14.47 1.42
C ILE A 128 5.42 14.49 1.82
N LEU A 129 5.84 13.58 2.71
CA LEU A 129 7.23 13.48 3.13
C LEU A 129 8.15 13.15 1.96
N LEU A 130 7.74 12.22 1.10
CA LEU A 130 8.51 11.85 -0.08
C LEU A 130 8.60 13.00 -1.10
N ALA A 131 7.50 13.75 -1.29
CA ALA A 131 7.48 14.92 -2.16
C ALA A 131 8.38 16.03 -1.63
N ALA A 132 8.31 16.33 -0.33
CA ALA A 132 9.15 17.33 0.32
C ALA A 132 10.64 16.94 0.25
N TYR A 133 10.98 15.67 0.46
CA TYR A 133 12.35 15.20 0.41
C TYR A 133 12.91 15.13 -1.02
N SER A 134 12.07 14.75 -1.99
CA SER A 134 12.48 14.66 -3.39
C SER A 134 12.53 16.01 -4.08
N GLN A 135 11.97 17.08 -3.50
CA GLN A 135 11.96 18.40 -4.13
C GLN A 135 13.38 18.90 -4.45
N GLY A 136 13.63 19.27 -5.71
CA GLY A 136 14.93 19.78 -6.16
C GLY A 136 16.02 18.72 -6.33
N GLN A 137 15.68 17.44 -6.21
CA GLN A 137 16.62 16.32 -6.34
C GLN A 137 16.65 15.77 -7.77
N ALA A 138 17.77 15.15 -8.13
CA ALA A 138 18.00 14.70 -9.50
C ALA A 138 17.06 13.56 -9.91
N ASN A 139 16.73 12.65 -8.99
CA ASN A 139 15.92 11.48 -9.26
C ASN A 139 14.57 11.52 -8.52
N GLN A 140 13.49 11.52 -9.30
CA GLN A 140 12.10 11.60 -8.82
C GLN A 140 11.35 10.26 -8.88
N ILE A 141 12.03 9.16 -9.25
CA ILE A 141 11.36 7.88 -9.55
C ILE A 141 10.65 7.31 -8.32
N ALA A 142 11.24 7.44 -7.12
CA ALA A 142 10.57 7.02 -5.89
C ALA A 142 9.25 7.77 -5.69
N LEU A 143 9.26 9.10 -5.84
CA LEU A 143 8.08 9.96 -5.73
C LEU A 143 7.00 9.56 -6.74
N TYR A 144 7.35 9.45 -8.02
CA TYR A 144 6.38 9.12 -9.06
C TYR A 144 5.81 7.71 -8.90
N THR A 145 6.64 6.74 -8.50
CA THR A 145 6.16 5.38 -8.21
C THR A 145 5.12 5.41 -7.11
N TYR A 146 5.43 6.09 -6.00
CA TYR A 146 4.49 6.23 -4.88
C TYR A 146 3.20 6.95 -5.28
N LEU A 147 3.32 8.03 -6.05
CA LEU A 147 2.17 8.81 -6.54
C LEU A 147 1.25 7.98 -7.44
N VAL A 148 1.81 7.19 -8.37
CA VAL A 148 1.03 6.31 -9.26
C VAL A 148 0.26 5.29 -8.43
N LEU A 149 0.90 4.66 -7.43
CA LEU A 149 0.24 3.71 -6.53
C LEU A 149 -0.88 4.40 -5.72
N PHE A 150 -0.64 5.61 -5.23
CA PHE A 150 -1.62 6.41 -4.50
C PHE A 150 -2.86 6.73 -5.34
N VAL A 151 -2.66 7.21 -6.57
CA VAL A 151 -3.74 7.49 -7.50
C VAL A 151 -4.47 6.22 -7.91
N ALA A 152 -3.75 5.13 -8.20
CA ALA A 152 -4.35 3.83 -8.52
C ALA A 152 -5.25 3.32 -7.39
N ARG A 153 -4.82 3.50 -6.14
CA ARG A 153 -5.59 3.15 -4.95
C ARG A 153 -6.86 3.99 -4.81
N ILE A 154 -6.79 5.31 -4.97
CA ILE A 154 -7.98 6.17 -4.95
C ILE A 154 -8.94 5.78 -6.07
N SER A 155 -8.42 5.56 -7.28
CA SER A 155 -9.19 5.12 -8.44
C SER A 155 -9.92 3.80 -8.19
N ALA A 156 -9.25 2.81 -7.57
CA ALA A 156 -9.88 1.54 -7.22
C ALA A 156 -11.06 1.71 -6.25
N LYS A 157 -10.93 2.59 -5.25
CA LYS A 157 -12.03 2.88 -4.30
C LYS A 157 -13.20 3.58 -4.96
N LEU A 158 -12.90 4.57 -5.81
CA LEU A 158 -13.94 5.29 -6.57
C LEU A 158 -14.67 4.33 -7.51
N ASN A 159 -13.96 3.44 -8.21
CA ASN A 159 -14.57 2.41 -9.03
C ASN A 159 -15.53 1.53 -8.22
N ILE A 160 -15.12 1.04 -7.06
CA ILE A 160 -15.99 0.25 -6.18
C ILE A 160 -17.22 1.07 -5.73
N PHE A 161 -17.04 2.34 -5.38
CA PHE A 161 -18.13 3.24 -4.98
C PHE A 161 -19.15 3.46 -6.11
N TYR A 162 -18.69 3.62 -7.36
CA TYR A 162 -19.56 3.77 -8.53
C TYR A 162 -20.16 2.44 -9.04
N GLY A 163 -19.84 1.31 -8.40
CA GLY A 163 -20.51 0.03 -8.64
C GLY A 163 -19.97 -0.77 -9.82
N VAL A 164 -18.73 -1.28 -9.73
CA VAL A 164 -18.20 -2.27 -10.69
C VAL A 164 -18.87 -3.63 -10.47
N PRO A 165 -19.38 -4.30 -11.52
CA PRO A 165 -20.15 -5.55 -11.42
C PRO A 165 -19.37 -6.79 -10.93
N GLN A 166 -18.04 -6.76 -10.94
CA GLN A 166 -17.19 -7.88 -10.50
C GLN A 166 -16.17 -7.41 -9.45
N ILE A 167 -16.50 -7.64 -8.18
CA ILE A 167 -15.54 -7.54 -7.08
C ILE A 167 -14.96 -8.96 -6.92
N ASN A 168 -13.64 -9.13 -7.06
CA ASN A 168 -12.96 -10.41 -6.83
C ASN A 168 -12.89 -10.71 -5.32
N ILE A 169 -14.03 -11.09 -4.74
CA ILE A 169 -14.24 -11.25 -3.30
C ILE A 169 -13.48 -12.46 -2.72
N GLU A 170 -13.04 -13.39 -3.56
CA GLU A 170 -12.27 -14.59 -3.17
C GLU A 170 -10.84 -14.29 -2.67
N PHE A 171 -10.32 -13.08 -2.92
CA PHE A 171 -8.98 -12.69 -2.46
C PHE A 171 -8.98 -11.91 -1.14
N LEU A 172 -10.15 -11.64 -0.55
CA LEU A 172 -10.25 -10.93 0.72
C LEU A 172 -9.91 -11.86 1.92
N PRO A 173 -8.91 -11.50 2.74
CA PRO A 173 -8.61 -12.19 4.01
C PRO A 173 -9.83 -12.24 4.95
N GLU A 174 -9.90 -13.27 5.80
CA GLU A 174 -10.99 -13.48 6.77
C GLU A 174 -11.38 -12.23 7.60
N PRO A 175 -10.44 -11.41 8.09
CA PRO A 175 -10.78 -10.21 8.89
C PRO A 175 -11.61 -9.16 8.15
N LEU A 176 -11.56 -9.12 6.82
CA LEU A 176 -12.28 -8.13 6.00
C LEU A 176 -13.64 -8.63 5.50
N GLN A 177 -14.05 -9.86 5.85
CA GLN A 177 -15.35 -10.39 5.46
C GLN A 177 -16.53 -9.66 6.12
N HIS A 178 -16.32 -8.99 7.26
CA HIS A 178 -17.38 -8.23 7.93
C HIS A 178 -17.82 -6.97 7.15
N LEU A 179 -17.04 -6.53 6.15
CA LEU A 179 -17.39 -5.42 5.25
C LEU A 179 -18.41 -5.81 4.16
N LYS A 180 -18.86 -7.08 4.14
CA LYS A 180 -19.91 -7.57 3.23
C LYS A 180 -21.32 -7.06 3.56
N SER A 181 -21.53 -6.40 4.70
CA SER A 181 -22.85 -5.92 5.17
C SER A 181 -22.97 -4.39 5.16
#